data_AF-A0A1A8L9E8-F1
#
_entry.id   AF-A0A1A8L9E8-F1
#
_cell.length_a   1.000
_cell.length_b   1.000
_cell.length_c   1.000
_cell.angle_alpha   90.00
_cell.angle_beta   90.00
_cell.angle_gamma   90.00
#
_symmetry.space_group_name_H-M   'P 1'
#
loop_
_entity.id
_entity.type
_entity.pdbx_description
1 polymer ?
#
loop_
_entity_poly.entity_id
_entity_poly.type
_entity_poly.pdbx_seq_one_letter_code
_entity_poly.pdbx_strand_id
1 'polypeptide(L)'
;MDLSKMAVSINKAINTQEVAVKEKHARTCILGTHHEKGAHTFWAAVNRLPLSSNAVLCWKFCHVFHKLLRDGHPNVIKDSMRNKADLADMSRMWGHLSEGYGKLCSIYLKLLITKMEFHIKNPRFPGNLQMSNRQLEEAGENDVNNFFQLTVEMFDYLECELSLFLGVFNSLDMSRSVSVTAAGQCRLAPLIQVILDCSHLYDYTVKLLFKLHSCLPADTLQGHRDRFQEQFKKLKSLFYRSSNLQYFKRLIQIPQLPENPPNFLRASALSEHISPVVVIPAESSSPESEHVVETDDLVDTDIPVLPAPSETKFDDLFGTSAAIDPFNFNSQNGMRRDDKDHLIDQLTREIQSLKDELESFRLESGRLCQALRGRVNELEAELAEQSHLKLQASGESEFLKAELDDLRRVREDTEKEQRCLTEIERKAQANEQRYTKLKEKYTELVQSHADLLRKSADVTRQMTVARAAQDEVEVVRKEMQEKVKSAQEAADRQEREQLKQLQELQRELVSSQAELDSLKTTMVSSQQTSSEVLSSQ
;
A
#
# COMPACT_ATOMS: atom_id res chain seq x y z
N MET A 1 40.96 -8.54 -9.54
CA MET A 1 39.78 -9.41 -9.36
C MET A 1 39.44 -10.01 -10.72
N ASP A 2 39.26 -11.33 -10.78
CA ASP A 2 38.90 -12.03 -12.03
C ASP A 2 37.48 -11.64 -12.45
N LEU A 3 37.31 -11.10 -13.67
CA LEU A 3 36.02 -10.66 -14.24
C LEU A 3 34.97 -11.77 -14.21
N SER A 4 35.41 -13.04 -14.30
CA SER A 4 34.54 -14.21 -14.18
C SER A 4 33.87 -14.28 -12.80
N LYS A 5 34.58 -13.92 -11.72
CA LYS A 5 34.09 -13.97 -10.34
C LYS A 5 33.04 -12.90 -10.07
N MET A 6 33.17 -11.71 -10.68
CA MET A 6 32.16 -10.66 -10.57
C MET A 6 30.86 -11.07 -11.27
N ALA A 7 30.94 -11.58 -12.50
CA ALA A 7 29.77 -12.08 -13.23
C ALA A 7 29.03 -13.21 -12.48
N VAL A 8 29.78 -14.15 -11.88
CA VAL A 8 29.19 -15.21 -11.04
C VAL A 8 28.51 -14.61 -9.80
N SER A 9 29.12 -13.61 -9.16
CA SER A 9 28.53 -12.94 -7.99
C SER A 9 27.27 -12.17 -8.33
N ILE A 10 27.21 -11.51 -9.49
CA ILE A 10 26.01 -10.83 -9.98
C ILE A 10 24.87 -11.83 -10.16
N ASN A 11 25.11 -12.97 -10.83
CA ASN A 11 24.09 -14.01 -11.02
C ASN A 11 23.65 -14.65 -9.69
N LYS A 12 24.56 -14.78 -8.71
CA LYS A 12 24.21 -15.26 -7.37
C LYS A 12 23.44 -14.23 -6.56
N ALA A 13 23.68 -12.94 -6.75
CA ALA A 13 22.98 -11.86 -6.08
C ALA A 13 21.59 -11.60 -6.69
N ILE A 14 21.50 -11.58 -8.02
CA ILE A 14 20.28 -11.30 -8.79
C ILE A 14 19.78 -12.63 -9.36
N ASN A 15 19.01 -13.35 -8.55
CA ASN A 15 18.43 -14.65 -8.90
C ASN A 15 16.93 -14.69 -8.58
N THR A 16 16.23 -15.72 -9.05
CA THR A 16 14.77 -15.87 -8.92
C THR A 16 14.30 -16.28 -7.52
N GLN A 17 15.22 -16.62 -6.60
CA GLN A 17 14.88 -17.05 -5.25
C GLN A 17 14.49 -15.84 -4.40
N GLU A 18 13.29 -15.90 -3.80
CA GLU A 18 12.71 -14.87 -2.91
C GLU A 18 13.37 -14.90 -1.51
N VAL A 19 14.69 -14.69 -1.50
CA VAL A 19 15.55 -14.58 -0.32
C VAL A 19 16.32 -13.26 -0.38
N ALA A 20 16.71 -12.73 0.77
CA ALA A 20 17.57 -11.56 0.83
C ALA A 20 18.87 -11.77 0.03
N VAL A 21 19.36 -10.70 -0.59
CA VAL A 21 20.64 -10.72 -1.31
C VAL A 21 21.75 -10.97 -0.29
N LYS A 22 22.60 -11.97 -0.54
CA LYS A 22 23.72 -12.28 0.36
C LYS A 22 24.79 -11.18 0.26
N GLU A 23 25.18 -10.62 1.40
CA GLU A 23 26.14 -9.50 1.47
C GLU A 23 27.48 -9.82 0.80
N LYS A 24 27.99 -11.06 0.92
CA LYS A 24 29.24 -11.45 0.23
C LYS A 24 29.21 -11.24 -1.29
N HIS A 25 28.05 -11.48 -1.93
CA HIS A 25 27.91 -11.30 -3.37
C HIS A 25 27.74 -9.82 -3.73
N ALA A 26 26.95 -9.06 -2.95
CA ALA A 26 26.82 -7.62 -3.13
C ALA A 26 28.17 -6.90 -2.94
N ARG A 27 28.92 -7.24 -1.89
CA ARG A 27 30.28 -6.73 -1.63
C ARG A 27 31.23 -7.04 -2.78
N THR A 28 31.18 -8.24 -3.33
CA THR A 28 31.99 -8.61 -4.50
C THR A 28 31.65 -7.74 -5.71
N CYS A 29 30.37 -7.43 -5.95
CA CYS A 29 29.95 -6.54 -7.03
C CYS A 29 30.49 -5.11 -6.81
N ILE A 30 30.39 -4.57 -5.59
CA ILE A 30 30.92 -3.24 -5.23
C ILE A 30 32.43 -3.18 -5.46
N LEU A 31 33.20 -4.12 -4.89
CA LEU A 31 34.66 -4.19 -5.08
C LEU A 31 35.05 -4.36 -6.54
N GLY A 32 34.25 -5.11 -7.30
CA GLY A 32 34.40 -5.25 -8.75
C GLY A 32 34.35 -3.91 -9.47
N THR A 33 33.38 -3.04 -9.14
CA THR A 33 33.28 -1.70 -9.75
C THR A 33 34.51 -0.83 -9.51
N HIS A 34 35.11 -0.90 -8.31
CA HIS A 34 36.35 -0.17 -7.98
C HIS A 34 37.55 -0.72 -8.74
N HIS A 35 37.63 -2.04 -8.90
CA HIS A 35 38.69 -2.68 -9.67
C HIS A 35 38.63 -2.33 -11.16
N GLU A 36 37.42 -2.29 -11.76
CA GLU A 36 37.23 -1.94 -13.18
C GLU A 36 37.06 -0.43 -13.43
N LYS A 37 37.04 0.40 -12.38
CA LYS A 37 36.81 1.86 -12.42
C LYS A 37 35.50 2.27 -13.10
N GLY A 38 34.45 1.45 -12.97
CA GLY A 38 33.17 1.65 -13.65
C GLY A 38 32.17 0.55 -13.35
N ALA A 39 31.10 0.48 -14.16
CA ALA A 39 30.03 -0.53 -14.03
C ALA A 39 29.90 -1.44 -15.27
N HIS A 40 30.98 -1.59 -16.06
CA HIS A 40 30.94 -2.30 -17.34
C HIS A 40 30.51 -3.76 -17.18
N THR A 41 31.15 -4.51 -16.28
CA THR A 41 30.83 -5.93 -16.07
C THR A 41 29.44 -6.10 -15.45
N PHE A 42 29.05 -5.18 -14.57
CA PHE A 42 27.70 -5.17 -13.99
C PHE A 42 26.62 -5.09 -15.07
N TRP A 43 26.68 -4.09 -15.94
CA TRP A 43 25.68 -3.91 -17.00
C TRP A 43 25.75 -5.03 -18.05
N ALA A 44 26.94 -5.52 -18.40
CA ALA A 44 27.09 -6.64 -19.34
C ALA A 44 26.41 -7.93 -18.85
N ALA A 45 26.45 -8.19 -17.53
CA ALA A 45 25.76 -9.33 -16.93
C ALA A 45 24.26 -9.08 -16.76
N VAL A 46 23.87 -7.90 -16.25
CA VAL A 46 22.48 -7.53 -15.99
C VAL A 46 21.63 -7.49 -17.26
N ASN A 47 22.18 -7.01 -18.37
CA ASN A 47 21.46 -6.93 -19.65
C ASN A 47 21.09 -8.31 -20.23
N ARG A 48 21.65 -9.40 -19.68
CA ARG A 48 21.31 -10.78 -20.04
C ARG A 48 20.23 -11.38 -19.13
N LEU A 49 19.84 -10.68 -18.06
CA LEU A 49 18.82 -11.13 -17.12
C LEU A 49 17.43 -10.71 -17.61
N PRO A 50 16.42 -11.58 -17.45
CA PRO A 50 15.04 -11.27 -17.85
C PRO A 50 14.34 -10.38 -16.81
N LEU A 51 14.86 -9.17 -16.59
CA LEU A 51 14.36 -8.24 -15.56
C LEU A 51 12.93 -7.74 -15.82
N SER A 52 12.47 -7.71 -17.07
CA SER A 52 11.13 -7.26 -17.45
C SER A 52 10.05 -8.33 -17.25
N SER A 53 10.42 -9.61 -17.15
CA SER A 53 9.45 -10.71 -17.00
C SER A 53 9.44 -11.33 -15.60
N ASN A 54 10.42 -11.00 -14.75
CA ASN A 54 10.48 -11.53 -13.39
C ASN A 54 10.68 -10.41 -12.36
N ALA A 55 9.63 -10.14 -11.59
CA ALA A 55 9.62 -9.06 -10.62
C ALA A 55 10.61 -9.27 -9.45
N VAL A 56 10.88 -10.51 -9.04
CA VAL A 56 11.88 -10.79 -7.99
C VAL A 56 13.30 -10.51 -8.49
N LEU A 57 13.61 -10.87 -9.74
CA LEU A 57 14.88 -10.50 -10.37
C LEU A 57 15.02 -8.99 -10.47
N CYS A 58 13.99 -8.28 -10.94
CA CYS A 58 13.98 -6.82 -11.01
C CYS A 58 14.20 -6.18 -9.64
N TRP A 59 13.52 -6.69 -8.61
CA TRP A 59 13.66 -6.21 -7.23
C TRP A 59 15.09 -6.36 -6.70
N LYS A 60 15.69 -7.53 -6.88
CA LYS A 60 17.07 -7.80 -6.46
C LYS A 60 18.09 -7.03 -7.30
N PHE A 61 17.81 -6.83 -8.58
CA PHE A 61 18.58 -5.91 -9.43
C PHE A 61 18.57 -4.49 -8.84
N CYS A 62 17.39 -3.94 -8.54
CA CYS A 62 17.27 -2.62 -7.96
C CYS A 62 18.05 -2.51 -6.65
N HIS A 63 17.97 -3.52 -5.79
CA HIS A 63 18.74 -3.55 -4.54
C HIS A 63 20.25 -3.55 -4.77
N VAL A 64 20.77 -4.46 -5.59
CA VAL A 64 22.21 -4.53 -5.89
C VAL A 64 22.67 -3.24 -6.55
N PHE A 65 21.89 -2.71 -7.50
CA PHE A 65 22.21 -1.48 -8.18
C PHE A 65 22.21 -0.27 -7.24
N HIS A 66 21.28 -0.19 -6.28
CA HIS A 66 21.28 0.84 -5.25
C HIS A 66 22.58 0.81 -4.42
N LYS A 67 23.01 -0.38 -3.97
CA LYS A 67 24.28 -0.55 -3.25
C LYS A 67 25.48 -0.11 -4.10
N LEU A 68 25.46 -0.39 -5.40
CA LEU A 68 26.50 0.07 -6.35
C LEU A 68 26.50 1.59 -6.52
N LEU A 69 25.33 2.23 -6.58
CA LEU A 69 25.23 3.69 -6.65
C LEU A 69 25.71 4.37 -5.36
N ARG A 70 25.53 3.72 -4.20
CA ARG A 70 26.02 4.22 -2.91
C ARG A 70 27.53 4.05 -2.74
N ASP A 71 28.00 2.81 -2.85
CA ASP A 71 29.33 2.41 -2.36
C ASP A 71 30.28 1.95 -3.47
N GLY A 72 29.82 1.90 -4.73
CA GLY A 72 30.63 1.57 -5.90
C GLY A 72 31.57 2.69 -6.33
N HIS A 73 32.33 2.44 -7.40
CA HIS A 73 33.21 3.44 -7.97
C HIS A 73 32.42 4.68 -8.45
N PRO A 74 32.93 5.93 -8.32
CA PRO A 74 32.19 7.14 -8.72
C PRO A 74 31.68 7.14 -10.17
N ASN A 75 32.38 6.46 -11.09
CA ASN A 75 31.94 6.34 -12.48
C ASN A 75 30.70 5.46 -12.66
N VAL A 76 30.30 4.63 -11.68
CA VAL A 76 29.09 3.79 -11.78
C VAL A 76 27.87 4.63 -12.12
N ILE A 77 27.72 5.81 -11.49
CA ILE A 77 26.60 6.73 -11.76
C ILE A 77 26.65 7.22 -13.21
N LYS A 78 27.80 7.75 -13.64
CA LYS A 78 28.00 8.28 -15.01
C LYS A 78 27.80 7.21 -16.08
N ASP A 79 28.39 6.04 -15.88
CA ASP A 79 28.29 4.89 -16.78
C ASP A 79 26.85 4.42 -16.94
N SER A 80 26.07 4.48 -15.85
CA SER A 80 24.71 3.96 -15.82
C SER A 80 23.69 4.87 -16.49
N MET A 81 24.00 6.15 -16.71
CA MET A 81 23.10 7.09 -17.38
C MET A 81 22.71 6.66 -18.79
N ARG A 82 23.56 5.88 -19.48
CA ARG A 82 23.24 5.32 -20.79
C ARG A 82 22.03 4.38 -20.78
N ASN A 83 21.73 3.75 -19.64
CA ASN A 83 20.60 2.83 -19.47
C ASN A 83 19.36 3.53 -18.87
N LYS A 84 19.39 4.86 -18.67
CA LYS A 84 18.29 5.61 -18.03
C LYS A 84 16.95 5.42 -18.76
N ALA A 85 16.96 5.46 -20.09
CA ALA A 85 15.74 5.28 -20.88
C ALA A 85 15.12 3.90 -20.66
N ASP A 86 15.94 2.84 -20.72
CA ASP A 86 15.49 1.46 -20.48
C ASP A 86 14.93 1.27 -19.06
N LEU A 87 15.57 1.88 -18.05
CA LEU A 87 15.08 1.85 -16.67
C LEU A 87 13.74 2.59 -16.53
N ALA A 88 13.55 3.70 -17.24
CA ALA A 88 12.31 4.47 -17.21
C ALA A 88 11.16 3.70 -17.88
N ASP A 89 11.43 3.04 -19.01
CA ASP A 89 10.46 2.18 -19.69
C ASP A 89 10.10 0.95 -18.84
N MET A 90 11.09 0.32 -18.21
CA MET A 90 10.87 -0.78 -17.28
C MET A 90 10.04 -0.34 -16.07
N SER A 91 10.30 0.87 -15.52
CA SER A 91 9.49 1.44 -14.43
C SER A 91 8.03 1.64 -14.85
N ARG A 92 7.80 2.17 -16.06
CA ARG A 92 6.45 2.39 -16.61
C ARG A 92 5.71 1.06 -16.79
N MET A 93 6.38 0.07 -17.36
CA MET A 93 5.84 -1.28 -17.55
C MET A 93 5.38 -1.90 -16.22
N TRP A 94 6.25 -1.92 -15.22
CA TRP A 94 5.92 -2.45 -13.89
C TRP A 94 4.83 -1.64 -13.18
N GLY A 95 4.69 -0.35 -13.52
CA GLY A 95 3.67 0.55 -12.96
C GLY A 95 2.24 0.19 -13.34
N HIS A 96 2.02 -0.67 -14.35
CA HIS A 96 0.70 -1.20 -14.67
C HIS A 96 0.22 -2.27 -13.69
N LEU A 97 1.12 -2.87 -12.89
CA LEU A 97 0.75 -3.83 -11.87
C LEU A 97 0.40 -3.10 -10.57
N SER A 98 -0.79 -3.38 -10.04
CA SER A 98 -1.33 -2.72 -8.84
C SER A 98 -0.76 -3.24 -7.52
N GLU A 99 -0.14 -4.43 -7.52
CA GLU A 99 0.26 -5.15 -6.32
C GLU A 99 1.57 -5.94 -6.49
N GLY A 100 2.09 -6.46 -5.36
CA GLY A 100 3.27 -7.31 -5.31
C GLY A 100 4.57 -6.61 -5.70
N TYR A 101 5.58 -7.41 -6.08
CA TYR A 101 6.90 -6.89 -6.48
C TYR A 101 6.85 -5.98 -7.69
N GLY A 102 5.89 -6.14 -8.61
CA GLY A 102 5.78 -5.27 -9.79
C GLY A 102 5.63 -3.80 -9.40
N LYS A 103 4.63 -3.48 -8.58
CA LYS A 103 4.43 -2.13 -8.06
C LYS A 103 5.67 -1.60 -7.33
N LEU A 104 6.30 -2.43 -6.50
CA LEU A 104 7.52 -2.06 -5.78
C LEU A 104 8.70 -1.78 -6.71
N CYS A 105 8.88 -2.58 -7.76
CA CYS A 105 9.93 -2.38 -8.77
C CYS A 105 9.72 -1.08 -9.54
N SER A 106 8.48 -0.74 -9.89
CA SER A 106 8.17 0.55 -10.54
C SER A 106 8.63 1.73 -9.68
N ILE A 107 8.30 1.72 -8.38
CA ILE A 107 8.68 2.76 -7.42
C ILE A 107 10.20 2.79 -7.23
N TYR A 108 10.83 1.63 -7.09
CA TYR A 108 12.28 1.55 -6.88
C TYR A 108 13.07 2.03 -8.11
N LEU A 109 12.66 1.66 -9.32
CA LEU A 109 13.31 2.15 -10.54
C LEU A 109 13.22 3.67 -10.66
N LYS A 110 12.09 4.29 -10.27
CA LYS A 110 11.97 5.76 -10.21
C LYS A 110 12.98 6.36 -9.24
N LEU A 111 13.07 5.80 -8.03
CA LEU A 111 14.06 6.21 -7.04
C LEU A 111 15.50 6.17 -7.59
N LEU A 112 15.88 5.07 -8.24
CA LEU A 112 17.23 4.91 -8.77
C LEU A 112 17.53 5.91 -9.90
N ILE A 113 16.54 6.22 -10.74
CA ILE A 113 16.68 7.27 -11.77
C ILE A 113 16.86 8.63 -11.12
N THR A 114 16.02 8.98 -10.14
CA THR A 114 16.13 10.25 -9.39
C THR A 114 17.48 10.37 -8.69
N LYS A 115 17.96 9.31 -8.04
CA LYS A 115 19.29 9.25 -7.42
C LYS A 115 20.39 9.54 -8.45
N MET A 116 20.38 8.87 -9.60
CA MET A 116 21.38 9.12 -10.66
C MET A 116 21.32 10.56 -11.18
N GLU A 117 20.12 11.09 -11.45
CA GLU A 117 19.94 12.47 -11.92
C GLU A 117 20.44 13.50 -10.91
N PHE A 118 20.13 13.31 -9.63
CA PHE A 118 20.61 14.16 -8.54
C PHE A 118 22.14 14.21 -8.53
N HIS A 119 22.82 13.06 -8.56
CA HIS A 119 24.28 13.01 -8.50
C HIS A 119 24.96 13.48 -9.80
N ILE A 120 24.29 13.39 -10.95
CA ILE A 120 24.80 13.97 -12.21
C ILE A 120 24.75 15.50 -12.16
N LYS A 121 23.66 16.07 -11.64
CA LYS A 121 23.52 17.52 -11.46
C LYS A 121 24.43 18.05 -10.35
N ASN A 122 24.62 17.26 -9.29
CA ASN A 122 25.34 17.65 -8.08
C ASN A 122 26.58 16.75 -7.85
N PRO A 123 27.63 16.84 -8.70
CA PRO A 123 28.77 15.91 -8.67
C PRO A 123 29.64 16.01 -7.41
N ARG A 124 29.46 17.04 -6.58
CA ARG A 124 30.12 17.17 -5.27
C ARG A 124 29.56 16.18 -4.23
N PHE A 125 28.34 15.67 -4.43
CA PHE A 125 27.72 14.72 -3.53
C PHE A 125 28.21 13.30 -3.82
N PRO A 126 28.87 12.62 -2.87
CA PRO A 126 29.20 11.21 -3.02
C PRO A 126 27.93 10.35 -3.04
N GLY A 127 27.99 9.18 -3.67
CA GLY A 127 26.84 8.28 -3.83
C GLY A 127 26.20 7.84 -2.51
N ASN A 128 27.00 7.74 -1.44
CA ASN A 128 26.55 7.40 -0.09
C ASN A 128 26.08 8.61 0.73
N LEU A 129 26.07 9.81 0.13
CA LEU A 129 25.68 11.10 0.70
C LEU A 129 26.51 11.56 1.90
N GLN A 130 27.60 10.89 2.28
CA GLN A 130 28.41 11.27 3.43
C GLN A 130 29.28 12.50 3.12
N MET A 131 28.97 13.64 3.74
CA MET A 131 29.76 14.86 3.64
C MET A 131 29.73 15.66 4.94
N SER A 132 30.76 16.47 5.15
CA SER A 132 30.82 17.42 6.27
C SER A 132 29.91 18.63 6.03
N ASN A 133 29.54 19.34 7.11
CA ASN A 133 28.78 20.59 7.01
C ASN A 133 29.44 21.60 6.08
N ARG A 134 30.77 21.70 6.13
CA ARG A 134 31.55 22.58 5.26
C ARG A 134 31.38 22.21 3.78
N GLN A 135 31.43 20.93 3.44
CA GLN A 135 31.23 20.47 2.06
C GLN A 135 29.80 20.72 1.57
N LEU A 136 28.81 20.60 2.45
CA LEU A 136 27.42 20.93 2.14
C LEU A 136 27.26 22.43 1.82
N GLU A 137 27.88 23.30 2.60
CA GLU A 137 27.88 24.75 2.34
C GLU A 137 28.60 25.10 1.03
N GLU A 138 29.78 24.49 0.80
CA GLU A 138 30.55 24.65 -0.44
C GLU A 138 29.77 24.17 -1.68
N ALA A 139 28.86 23.19 -1.53
CA ALA A 139 28.03 22.69 -2.62
C ALA A 139 26.95 23.69 -3.07
N GLY A 140 26.51 24.59 -2.20
CA GLY A 140 25.63 25.70 -2.58
C GLY A 140 26.37 26.92 -3.14
N GLU A 141 27.71 26.88 -3.19
CA GLU A 141 28.56 27.93 -3.79
C GLU A 141 28.31 29.35 -3.24
N ASN A 142 27.81 29.45 -2.00
CA ASN A 142 27.35 30.69 -1.38
C ASN A 142 26.26 31.45 -2.16
N ASP A 143 25.58 30.81 -3.11
CA ASP A 143 24.48 31.38 -3.87
C ASP A 143 23.14 30.88 -3.32
N VAL A 144 22.27 31.81 -2.96
CA VAL A 144 20.92 31.53 -2.43
C VAL A 144 20.09 30.72 -3.44
N ASN A 145 20.24 30.98 -4.74
CA ASN A 145 19.52 30.24 -5.79
C ASN A 145 19.97 28.77 -5.84
N ASN A 146 21.28 28.52 -5.67
CA ASN A 146 21.82 27.17 -5.62
C ASN A 146 21.34 26.43 -4.37
N PHE A 147 21.35 27.08 -3.20
CA PHE A 147 20.78 26.49 -1.98
C PHE A 147 19.29 26.18 -2.14
N PHE A 148 18.53 27.07 -2.79
CA PHE A 148 17.09 26.89 -3.01
C PHE A 148 16.85 25.68 -3.92
N GLN A 149 17.51 25.64 -5.08
CA GLN A 149 17.39 24.53 -6.02
C GLN A 149 17.85 23.20 -5.41
N LEU A 150 19.00 23.18 -4.72
CA LEU A 150 19.51 22.00 -4.04
C LEU A 150 18.53 21.46 -3.01
N THR A 151 17.87 22.35 -2.26
CA THR A 151 16.86 21.96 -1.27
C THR A 151 15.64 21.31 -1.93
N VAL A 152 15.16 21.87 -3.04
CA VAL A 152 14.05 21.28 -3.83
C VAL A 152 14.43 19.89 -4.34
N GLU A 153 15.63 19.74 -4.90
CA GLU A 153 16.11 18.46 -5.42
C GLU A 153 16.29 17.41 -4.30
N MET A 154 16.74 17.82 -3.11
CA MET A 154 16.79 16.94 -1.94
C MET A 154 15.41 16.50 -1.46
N PHE A 155 14.41 17.39 -1.50
CA PHE A 155 13.05 16.99 -1.17
C PHE A 155 12.46 16.02 -2.19
N ASP A 156 12.75 16.19 -3.48
CA ASP A 156 12.30 15.26 -4.53
C ASP A 156 12.95 13.89 -4.36
N TYR A 157 14.24 13.87 -4.01
CA TYR A 157 14.96 12.63 -3.72
C TYR A 157 14.39 11.95 -2.46
N LEU A 158 14.21 12.69 -1.36
CA LEU A 158 13.64 12.15 -0.11
C LEU A 158 12.20 11.65 -0.31
N GLU A 159 11.38 12.30 -1.14
CA GLU A 159 10.03 11.80 -1.46
C GLU A 159 10.06 10.44 -2.17
N CYS A 160 11.01 10.23 -3.09
CA CYS A 160 11.18 8.94 -3.76
C CYS A 160 11.61 7.85 -2.77
N GLU A 161 12.53 8.16 -1.85
CA GLU A 161 12.97 7.23 -0.80
C GLU A 161 11.80 6.84 0.11
N LEU A 162 11.05 7.84 0.60
CA LEU A 162 9.87 7.63 1.43
C LEU A 162 8.79 6.83 0.69
N SER A 163 8.57 7.10 -0.59
CA SER A 163 7.61 6.37 -1.42
C SER A 163 7.95 4.88 -1.51
N LEU A 164 9.23 4.54 -1.70
CA LEU A 164 9.68 3.14 -1.69
C LEU A 164 9.51 2.52 -0.31
N PHE A 165 9.89 3.25 0.74
CA PHE A 165 9.78 2.81 2.13
C PHE A 165 8.34 2.44 2.50
N LEU A 166 7.41 3.36 2.26
CA LEU A 166 5.97 3.18 2.45
C LEU A 166 5.44 2.05 1.56
N GLY A 167 5.84 1.99 0.29
CA GLY A 167 5.44 0.94 -0.62
C GLY A 167 5.78 -0.46 -0.10
N VAL A 168 7.01 -0.66 0.38
CA VAL A 168 7.42 -1.93 0.98
C VAL A 168 6.60 -2.23 2.22
N PHE A 169 6.43 -1.27 3.13
CA PHE A 169 5.66 -1.48 4.35
C PHE A 169 4.20 -1.84 4.07
N ASN A 170 3.58 -1.21 3.07
CA ASN A 170 2.20 -1.51 2.66
C ASN A 170 2.07 -2.86 1.95
N SER A 171 3.17 -3.41 1.42
CA SER A 171 3.20 -4.75 0.80
C SER A 171 3.36 -5.91 1.78
N LEU A 172 3.55 -5.59 3.07
CA LEU A 172 3.81 -6.57 4.12
C LEU A 172 2.61 -6.66 5.07
N ASP A 173 2.17 -7.87 5.36
CA ASP A 173 1.16 -8.14 6.39
C ASP A 173 1.79 -8.01 7.78
N MET A 174 1.55 -6.88 8.44
CA MET A 174 2.14 -6.55 9.75
C MET A 174 1.58 -7.42 10.91
N SER A 175 0.62 -8.31 10.65
CA SER A 175 0.09 -9.26 11.64
C SER A 175 0.93 -10.55 11.78
N ARG A 176 1.93 -10.75 10.92
CA ARG A 176 2.81 -11.94 10.91
C ARG A 176 4.25 -11.58 11.23
N SER A 177 5.04 -12.58 11.64
CA SER A 177 6.50 -12.51 11.84
C SER A 177 7.28 -12.30 10.52
N VAL A 178 6.91 -11.30 9.71
CA VAL A 178 7.45 -11.05 8.36
C VAL A 178 8.97 -10.87 8.39
N SER A 179 9.50 -10.26 9.45
CA SER A 179 10.94 -10.03 9.66
C SER A 179 11.80 -11.31 9.79
N VAL A 180 11.18 -12.48 9.95
CA VAL A 180 11.88 -13.78 10.01
C VAL A 180 11.62 -14.69 8.81
N THR A 181 10.69 -14.33 7.91
CA THR A 181 10.46 -15.09 6.67
C THR A 181 11.46 -14.71 5.58
N ALA A 182 11.90 -15.67 4.77
CA ALA A 182 12.80 -15.41 3.64
C ALA A 182 12.24 -14.33 2.67
N ALA A 183 10.96 -14.45 2.33
CA ALA A 183 10.26 -13.50 1.46
C ALA A 183 10.18 -12.09 2.07
N GLY A 184 9.81 -12.00 3.36
CA GLY A 184 9.78 -10.72 4.09
C GLY A 184 11.16 -10.07 4.15
N GLN A 185 12.21 -10.83 4.42
CA GLN A 185 13.58 -10.33 4.40
C GLN A 185 14.03 -9.90 3.00
N CYS A 186 13.60 -10.60 1.95
CA CYS A 186 13.86 -10.19 0.56
C CYS A 186 13.28 -8.80 0.26
N ARG A 187 12.09 -8.49 0.78
CA ARG A 187 11.45 -7.16 0.65
C ARG A 187 12.04 -6.11 1.58
N LEU A 188 12.44 -6.48 2.79
CA LEU A 188 12.98 -5.54 3.78
C LEU A 188 14.44 -5.15 3.52
N ALA A 189 15.26 -6.06 2.96
CA ALA A 189 16.69 -5.83 2.77
C ALA A 189 17.05 -4.50 2.08
N PRO A 190 16.37 -4.08 0.99
CA PRO A 190 16.72 -2.84 0.30
C PRO A 190 16.43 -1.58 1.12
N LEU A 191 15.54 -1.67 2.12
CA LEU A 191 15.24 -0.53 2.99
C LEU A 191 16.42 -0.12 3.87
N ILE A 192 17.44 -0.97 4.03
CA ILE A 192 18.69 -0.55 4.70
C ILE A 192 19.32 0.62 3.94
N GLN A 193 19.35 0.57 2.60
CA GLN A 193 19.88 1.68 1.79
C GLN A 193 18.98 2.91 1.87
N VAL A 194 17.67 2.71 1.82
CA VAL A 194 16.67 3.78 1.98
C VAL A 194 16.81 4.50 3.32
N ILE A 195 16.98 3.76 4.42
CA ILE A 195 17.16 4.32 5.76
C ILE A 195 18.45 5.15 5.84
N LEU A 196 19.56 4.64 5.28
CA LEU A 196 20.83 5.35 5.23
C LEU A 196 20.71 6.67 4.45
N ASP A 197 20.07 6.64 3.29
CA ASP A 197 19.95 7.82 2.43
C ASP A 197 18.95 8.83 3.02
N CYS A 198 17.80 8.38 3.55
CA CYS A 198 16.85 9.22 4.29
C CYS A 198 17.50 9.96 5.47
N SER A 199 18.42 9.30 6.19
CA SER A 199 19.10 9.90 7.35
C SER A 199 19.91 11.14 6.94
N HIS A 200 20.68 11.04 5.85
CA HIS A 200 21.48 12.15 5.34
C HIS A 200 20.61 13.22 4.68
N LEU A 201 19.62 12.81 3.88
CA LEU A 201 18.70 13.76 3.21
C LEU A 201 17.91 14.59 4.23
N TYR A 202 17.45 13.97 5.32
CA TYR A 202 16.81 14.70 6.42
C TYR A 202 17.77 15.70 7.07
N ASP A 203 18.98 15.27 7.43
CA ASP A 203 19.97 16.14 8.06
C ASP A 203 20.32 17.36 7.18
N TYR A 204 20.52 17.12 5.88
CA TYR A 204 20.84 18.19 4.93
C TYR A 204 19.66 19.10 4.67
N THR A 205 18.44 18.59 4.53
CA THR A 205 17.25 19.45 4.36
C THR A 205 17.02 20.33 5.58
N VAL A 206 17.26 19.86 6.81
CA VAL A 206 17.22 20.72 8.01
C VAL A 206 18.24 21.86 7.90
N LYS A 207 19.52 21.53 7.64
CA LYS A 207 20.60 22.52 7.55
C LYS A 207 20.38 23.53 6.43
N LEU A 208 19.95 23.06 5.26
CA LEU A 208 19.66 23.91 4.11
C LEU A 208 18.44 24.80 4.35
N LEU A 209 17.39 24.32 5.03
CA LEU A 209 16.24 25.16 5.38
C LEU A 209 16.64 26.29 6.34
N PHE A 210 17.45 26.01 7.36
CA PHE A 210 17.99 27.07 8.22
C PHE A 210 18.86 28.06 7.43
N LYS A 211 19.68 27.58 6.49
CA LYS A 211 20.48 28.43 5.61
C LYS A 211 19.59 29.34 4.76
N LEU A 212 18.55 28.80 4.12
CA LEU A 212 17.60 29.58 3.33
C LEU A 212 16.87 30.61 4.19
N HIS A 213 16.45 30.24 5.39
CA HIS A 213 15.81 31.15 6.35
C HIS A 213 16.73 32.28 6.82
N SER A 214 18.04 32.10 6.77
CA SER A 214 19.01 33.17 7.04
C SER A 214 19.16 34.17 5.89
N CYS A 215 18.69 33.84 4.69
CA CYS A 215 18.88 34.63 3.47
C CYS A 215 17.59 35.09 2.80
N LEU A 216 16.44 34.48 3.10
CA LEU A 216 15.16 34.73 2.44
C LEU A 216 14.03 34.99 3.45
N PRO A 217 13.01 35.78 3.07
CA PRO A 217 11.83 35.99 3.90
C PRO A 217 11.08 34.70 4.21
N ALA A 218 10.44 34.64 5.37
CA ALA A 218 9.67 33.47 5.80
C ALA A 218 8.55 33.12 4.81
N ASP A 219 7.87 34.11 4.23
CA ASP A 219 6.76 33.90 3.30
C ASP A 219 7.20 33.18 2.02
N THR A 220 8.42 33.46 1.53
CA THR A 220 9.00 32.79 0.36
C THR A 220 9.24 31.30 0.58
N LEU A 221 9.50 30.90 1.84
CA LEU A 221 9.84 29.53 2.22
C LEU A 221 8.67 28.73 2.78
N GLN A 222 7.43 29.23 2.70
CA GLN A 222 6.26 28.52 3.20
C GLN A 222 6.12 27.12 2.59
N GLY A 223 6.21 27.01 1.26
CA GLY A 223 6.14 25.71 0.58
C GLY A 223 7.27 24.74 0.96
N HIS A 224 8.45 25.24 1.33
CA HIS A 224 9.56 24.40 1.82
C HIS A 224 9.25 23.84 3.21
N ARG A 225 8.71 24.67 4.11
CA ARG A 225 8.28 24.23 5.44
C ARG A 225 7.14 23.22 5.36
N ASP A 226 6.17 23.42 4.46
CA ASP A 226 5.05 22.49 4.29
C ASP A 226 5.53 21.11 3.80
N ARG A 227 6.39 21.09 2.76
CA ARG A 227 7.01 19.85 2.26
C ARG A 227 7.84 19.16 3.34
N PHE A 228 8.69 19.91 4.06
CA PHE A 228 9.47 19.37 5.16
C PHE A 228 8.58 18.73 6.22
N GLN A 229 7.50 19.42 6.62
CA GLN A 229 6.59 18.93 7.66
C GLN A 229 5.91 17.62 7.27
N GLU A 230 5.49 17.49 6.02
CA GLU A 230 4.90 16.25 5.51
C GLU A 230 5.94 15.10 5.51
N GLN A 231 7.14 15.36 4.99
CA GLN A 231 8.20 14.36 4.91
C GLN A 231 8.73 13.96 6.28
N PHE A 232 8.85 14.90 7.22
CA PHE A 232 9.25 14.64 8.61
C PHE A 232 8.27 13.69 9.30
N LYS A 233 6.96 13.91 9.18
CA LYS A 233 5.94 13.03 9.77
C LYS A 233 6.06 11.60 9.23
N LYS A 234 6.17 11.45 7.90
CA LYS A 234 6.37 10.14 7.24
C LYS A 234 7.65 9.47 7.76
N LEU A 235 8.77 10.19 7.73
CA LEU A 235 10.08 9.68 8.10
C LEU A 235 10.15 9.25 9.57
N LYS A 236 9.66 10.09 10.50
CA LYS A 236 9.59 9.79 11.94
C LYS A 236 8.83 8.49 12.19
N SER A 237 7.64 8.35 11.59
CA SER A 237 6.82 7.14 11.72
C SER A 237 7.54 5.89 11.17
N LEU A 238 8.16 6.01 9.99
CA LEU A 238 8.87 4.89 9.35
C LEU A 238 10.12 4.47 10.11
N PHE A 239 10.91 5.42 10.62
CA PHE A 239 12.10 5.14 11.44
C PHE A 239 11.70 4.47 12.75
N TYR A 240 10.66 4.98 13.43
CA TYR A 240 10.13 4.36 14.64
C TYR A 240 9.66 2.92 14.37
N ARG A 241 8.81 2.69 13.36
CA ARG A 241 8.33 1.34 13.02
C ARG A 241 9.49 0.40 12.64
N SER A 242 10.48 0.90 11.90
CA SER A 242 11.64 0.11 11.46
C SER A 242 12.57 -0.25 12.62
N SER A 243 12.81 0.67 13.55
CA SER A 243 13.61 0.43 14.75
C SER A 243 13.05 -0.70 15.62
N ASN A 244 11.75 -0.96 15.51
CA ASN A 244 11.05 -2.02 16.23
C ASN A 244 11.07 -3.39 15.52
N LEU A 245 11.44 -3.45 14.23
CA LEU A 245 11.49 -4.70 13.46
C LEU A 245 12.76 -5.50 13.75
N GLN A 246 12.59 -6.79 14.05
CA GLN A 246 13.69 -7.73 14.36
C GLN A 246 14.71 -7.89 13.23
N TYR A 247 14.30 -7.65 11.99
CA TYR A 247 15.22 -7.69 10.85
C TYR A 247 16.26 -6.59 10.95
N PHE A 248 15.82 -5.34 11.17
CA PHE A 248 16.73 -4.20 11.25
C PHE A 248 17.52 -4.16 12.55
N LYS A 249 16.91 -4.50 13.71
CA LYS A 249 17.62 -4.53 15.02
C LYS A 249 18.92 -5.33 15.02
N ARG A 250 19.02 -6.37 14.18
CA ARG A 250 20.20 -7.22 14.06
C ARG A 250 21.26 -6.69 13.08
N LEU A 251 20.88 -5.79 12.17
CA LEU A 251 21.70 -5.36 11.04
C LEU A 251 22.12 -3.90 11.12
N ILE A 252 21.28 -3.03 11.67
CA ILE A 252 21.51 -1.58 11.78
C ILE A 252 20.86 -1.01 13.05
N GLN A 253 21.46 0.04 13.61
CA GLN A 253 20.85 0.89 14.62
C GLN A 253 20.21 2.09 13.92
N ILE A 254 18.89 2.20 14.05
CA ILE A 254 18.09 3.28 13.46
C ILE A 254 17.88 4.36 14.54
N PRO A 255 18.30 5.62 14.30
CA PRO A 255 18.11 6.70 15.26
C PRO A 255 16.62 7.06 15.39
N GLN A 256 16.20 7.48 16.59
CA GLN A 256 14.89 8.09 16.78
C GLN A 256 14.97 9.56 16.38
N LEU A 257 13.97 10.04 15.64
CA LEU A 257 13.83 11.46 15.34
C LEU A 257 13.16 12.20 16.51
N PRO A 258 13.43 13.51 16.69
CA PRO A 258 12.81 14.31 17.73
C PRO A 258 11.28 14.27 17.68
N GLU A 259 10.62 14.59 18.81
CA GLU A 259 9.16 14.57 18.88
C GLU A 259 8.54 15.62 17.96
N ASN A 260 9.10 16.84 17.99
CA ASN A 260 8.68 17.97 17.19
C ASN A 260 9.71 18.27 16.09
N PRO A 261 9.26 18.75 14.92
CA PRO A 261 10.15 19.25 13.86
C PRO A 261 10.95 20.48 14.35
N PRO A 262 12.15 20.73 13.79
CA PRO A 262 12.90 21.96 14.07
C PRO A 262 12.10 23.22 13.75
N ASN A 263 12.18 24.23 14.62
CA ASN A 263 11.56 25.53 14.35
C ASN A 263 12.49 26.41 13.50
N PHE A 264 12.29 26.40 12.18
CA PHE A 264 13.12 27.16 11.24
C PHE A 264 13.04 28.69 11.38
N LEU A 265 12.03 29.23 12.07
CA LEU A 265 11.92 30.66 12.35
C LEU A 265 12.77 31.09 13.56
N ARG A 266 13.28 30.13 14.34
CA ARG A 266 14.14 30.38 15.49
C ARG A 266 15.54 29.88 15.15
N ALA A 267 16.45 30.79 14.78
CA ALA A 267 17.82 30.43 14.39
C ALA A 267 18.56 29.58 15.45
N SER A 268 18.30 29.79 16.74
CA SER A 268 18.90 28.96 17.81
C SER A 268 18.44 27.50 17.81
N ALA A 269 17.31 27.16 17.18
CA ALA A 269 16.87 25.77 17.04
C ALA A 269 17.81 24.92 16.17
N LEU A 270 18.64 25.54 15.33
CA LEU A 270 19.69 24.79 14.60
C LEU A 270 20.73 24.19 15.57
N SER A 271 21.02 24.86 16.69
CA SER A 271 21.96 24.33 17.69
C SER A 271 21.41 23.14 18.49
N GLU A 272 20.08 22.96 18.48
CA GLU A 272 19.38 21.83 19.08
C GLU A 272 19.29 20.62 18.11
N HIS A 273 19.58 20.83 16.81
CA HIS A 273 19.50 19.78 15.80
C HIS A 273 20.65 18.78 15.93
N ILE A 274 20.29 17.50 16.11
CA ILE A 274 21.23 16.39 16.19
C ILE A 274 21.09 15.57 14.91
N SER A 275 22.20 15.43 14.16
CA SER A 275 22.22 14.61 12.95
C SER A 275 21.86 13.16 13.29
N PRO A 276 20.82 12.56 12.68
CA PRO A 276 20.55 11.15 12.85
C PRO A 276 21.69 10.35 12.23
N VAL A 277 22.39 9.56 13.05
CA VAL A 277 23.44 8.67 12.59
C VAL A 277 22.92 7.23 12.64
N VAL A 278 22.81 6.60 11.48
CA VAL A 278 22.50 5.17 11.36
C VAL A 278 23.81 4.38 11.49
N VAL A 279 23.91 3.53 12.51
CA VAL A 279 25.11 2.72 12.75
C VAL A 279 24.91 1.33 12.19
N ILE A 280 25.86 0.84 11.39
CA ILE A 280 25.93 -0.56 10.99
C ILE A 280 26.93 -1.24 11.95
N PRO A 281 26.50 -2.16 12.83
CA PRO A 281 27.43 -2.90 13.68
C PRO A 281 28.50 -3.58 12.84
N ALA A 282 29.77 -3.47 13.25
CA ALA A 282 30.85 -4.22 12.61
C ALA A 282 30.53 -5.73 12.73
N GLU A 283 30.58 -6.46 11.62
CA GLU A 283 30.27 -7.89 11.61
C GLU A 283 31.08 -8.60 12.70
N SER A 284 30.41 -9.12 13.74
CA SER A 284 30.98 -10.17 14.57
C SER A 284 31.21 -11.35 13.63
N SER A 285 32.47 -11.60 13.29
CA SER A 285 32.90 -12.73 12.49
C SER A 285 32.24 -14.00 13.00
N SER A 286 31.22 -14.48 12.29
CA SER A 286 30.71 -15.84 12.47
C SER A 286 31.83 -16.80 12.08
N PRO A 287 32.09 -17.85 12.87
CA PRO A 287 33.14 -18.83 12.62
C PRO A 287 32.72 -19.77 11.47
N GLU A 288 32.79 -19.28 10.24
CA GLU A 288 32.78 -20.09 9.02
C GLU A 288 34.00 -19.71 8.18
N SER A 289 35.17 -19.96 8.74
CA SER A 289 36.41 -20.05 7.98
C SER A 289 37.19 -21.25 8.51
N GLU A 290 36.85 -22.43 8.00
CA GLU A 290 37.79 -23.54 7.92
C GLU A 290 38.97 -23.07 7.07
N HIS A 291 40.03 -22.61 7.73
CA HIS A 291 41.37 -22.62 7.17
C HIS A 291 42.06 -23.84 7.74
N VAL A 292 42.16 -24.87 6.90
CA VAL A 292 43.07 -25.99 7.07
C VAL A 292 44.48 -25.41 7.06
N VAL A 293 45.14 -25.44 8.22
CA VAL A 293 46.59 -25.34 8.31
C VAL A 293 47.02 -26.44 9.29
N GLU A 294 47.49 -27.53 8.71
CA GLU A 294 48.21 -28.58 9.42
C GLU A 294 49.62 -28.06 9.79
N THR A 295 50.02 -28.30 11.05
CA THR A 295 51.40 -28.56 11.55
C THR A 295 52.45 -27.46 11.32
N ASP A 296 53.28 -27.02 12.26
CA ASP A 296 53.86 -27.59 13.49
C ASP A 296 54.26 -26.41 14.40
N ASP A 297 54.16 -26.56 15.72
CA ASP A 297 55.25 -26.25 16.67
C ASP A 297 54.79 -26.49 18.11
N LEU A 298 55.13 -27.69 18.58
CA LEU A 298 55.84 -28.01 19.82
C LEU A 298 55.41 -27.31 21.12
N VAL A 299 54.72 -28.12 21.92
CA VAL A 299 54.49 -28.00 23.36
C VAL A 299 55.80 -28.34 24.08
N ASP A 300 56.15 -27.57 25.12
CA ASP A 300 56.86 -28.15 26.28
C ASP A 300 56.24 -27.63 27.58
N THR A 301 55.84 -28.58 28.43
CA THR A 301 55.08 -28.38 29.66
C THR A 301 55.87 -29.08 30.74
N ASP A 302 56.44 -28.31 31.68
CA ASP A 302 56.98 -28.90 32.90
C ASP A 302 56.24 -28.31 34.11
N ILE A 303 55.40 -29.18 34.68
CA ILE A 303 54.90 -29.13 36.05
C ILE A 303 55.80 -30.05 36.87
N PRO A 304 56.14 -29.69 38.12
CA PRO A 304 56.05 -30.72 39.15
C PRO A 304 55.05 -30.38 40.26
N VAL A 305 54.33 -31.43 40.62
CA VAL A 305 53.33 -31.55 41.68
C VAL A 305 54.01 -31.62 43.05
N LEU A 306 53.30 -31.08 44.05
CA LEU A 306 53.54 -31.10 45.50
C LEU A 306 53.84 -32.50 46.08
N PRO A 307 54.42 -32.55 47.29
CA PRO A 307 53.59 -33.05 48.39
C PRO A 307 53.72 -32.26 49.71
N ALA A 308 52.79 -32.61 50.59
CA ALA A 308 52.34 -32.00 51.84
C ALA A 308 53.36 -32.03 53.01
N PRO A 309 53.00 -31.48 54.19
CA PRO A 309 53.92 -30.86 55.15
C PRO A 309 54.50 -31.85 56.16
N SER A 310 55.69 -31.54 56.69
CA SER A 310 56.12 -32.03 58.00
C SER A 310 57.22 -31.17 58.63
N GLU A 311 57.14 -31.19 59.96
CA GLU A 311 57.86 -30.49 61.00
C GLU A 311 59.37 -30.73 61.03
N THR A 312 60.14 -29.80 61.62
CA THR A 312 61.05 -30.10 62.75
C THR A 312 61.60 -28.83 63.43
N LYS A 313 61.17 -28.65 64.69
CA LYS A 313 61.96 -28.38 65.92
C LYS A 313 62.91 -27.17 66.02
N PHE A 314 62.59 -26.28 66.96
CA PHE A 314 63.40 -25.95 68.16
C PHE A 314 62.53 -25.03 69.05
N ASP A 315 61.71 -25.55 69.96
CA ASP A 315 61.99 -25.89 71.36
C ASP A 315 62.53 -24.73 72.22
N ASP A 316 61.77 -24.47 73.28
CA ASP A 316 62.09 -23.76 74.52
C ASP A 316 62.20 -22.23 74.49
N LEU A 317 61.24 -21.53 75.12
CA LEU A 317 61.48 -20.65 76.29
C LEU A 317 60.21 -19.86 76.71
N PHE A 318 59.67 -20.24 77.87
CA PHE A 318 58.67 -19.54 78.72
C PHE A 318 57.18 -19.55 78.30
N GLY A 319 56.22 -19.97 79.13
CA GLY A 319 56.24 -20.26 80.57
C GLY A 319 54.91 -19.80 81.19
N THR A 320 53.99 -20.75 81.36
CA THR A 320 52.64 -20.56 81.92
C THR A 320 52.67 -20.41 83.44
N SER A 321 51.82 -19.51 83.94
CA SER A 321 51.12 -19.52 85.24
C SER A 321 51.89 -19.64 86.56
N ALA A 322 51.71 -18.58 87.35
CA ALA A 322 51.99 -18.47 88.77
C ALA A 322 51.29 -19.50 89.65
N ALA A 323 51.97 -19.96 90.71
CA ALA A 323 51.39 -20.23 92.02
C ALA A 323 52.48 -20.51 93.09
N ILE A 324 52.43 -19.71 94.16
CA ILE A 324 52.73 -20.02 95.57
C ILE A 324 54.21 -20.03 96.03
N ASP A 325 54.53 -18.98 96.79
CA ASP A 325 55.65 -18.75 97.71
C ASP A 325 55.69 -19.82 98.83
N PRO A 326 56.84 -20.16 99.47
CA PRO A 326 57.41 -19.23 100.45
C PRO A 326 58.95 -19.28 100.70
N PHE A 327 59.48 -18.15 101.18
CA PHE A 327 60.77 -17.93 101.87
C PHE A 327 62.06 -17.94 101.02
N ASN A 328 62.70 -16.78 100.84
CA ASN A 328 63.93 -16.42 101.58
C ASN A 328 64.41 -14.97 101.28
N PHE A 329 64.89 -14.30 102.33
CA PHE A 329 65.47 -12.95 102.39
C PHE A 329 66.70 -12.77 101.49
N ASN A 330 66.77 -11.68 100.70
CA ASN A 330 67.75 -10.56 100.86
C ASN A 330 67.99 -9.72 99.58
N SER A 331 67.84 -8.41 99.76
CA SER A 331 68.71 -7.34 99.23
C SER A 331 68.65 -6.90 97.74
N GLN A 332 68.38 -5.59 97.61
CA GLN A 332 69.08 -4.63 96.75
C GLN A 332 68.73 -4.55 95.25
N ASN A 333 67.70 -3.74 94.98
CA ASN A 333 67.77 -2.54 94.16
C ASN A 333 69.01 -2.40 93.24
N GLY A 334 68.85 -2.60 91.92
CA GLY A 334 69.86 -2.25 90.93
C GLY A 334 69.69 -2.91 89.57
N MET A 335 68.62 -2.57 88.83
CA MET A 335 68.56 -2.88 87.39
C MET A 335 69.76 -2.20 86.70
N ARG A 336 70.61 -2.98 86.02
CA ARG A 336 71.82 -2.46 85.38
C ARG A 336 71.42 -1.46 84.30
N ARG A 337 72.26 -0.46 84.04
CA ARG A 337 71.97 0.62 83.08
C ARG A 337 71.57 0.05 81.71
N ASP A 338 72.24 -1.02 81.30
CA ASP A 338 72.01 -1.73 80.04
C ASP A 338 70.61 -2.37 79.96
N ASP A 339 70.05 -2.87 81.06
CA ASP A 339 68.69 -3.46 81.09
C ASP A 339 67.61 -2.38 80.96
N LYS A 340 67.88 -1.18 81.50
CA LYS A 340 66.98 -0.02 81.36
C LYS A 340 67.00 0.51 79.93
N ASP A 341 68.17 0.58 79.32
CA ASP A 341 68.33 1.03 77.94
C ASP A 341 67.68 0.04 76.97
N HIS A 342 67.83 -1.28 77.19
CA HIS A 342 67.11 -2.30 76.41
C HIS A 342 65.58 -2.22 76.55
N LEU A 343 65.06 -1.97 77.75
CA LEU A 343 63.63 -1.79 77.97
C LEU A 343 63.09 -0.52 77.30
N ILE A 344 63.86 0.58 77.33
CA ILE A 344 63.54 1.82 76.63
C ILE A 344 63.47 1.58 75.11
N ASP A 345 64.43 0.84 74.53
CA ASP A 345 64.44 0.52 73.11
C ASP A 345 63.28 -0.38 72.69
N GLN A 346 62.87 -1.31 73.56
CA GLN A 346 61.71 -2.17 73.33
C GLN A 346 60.41 -1.35 73.34
N LEU A 347 60.20 -0.54 74.38
CA LEU A 347 59.01 0.32 74.49
C LEU A 347 58.95 1.38 73.39
N THR A 348 60.10 1.92 72.97
CA THR A 348 60.17 2.88 71.86
C THR A 348 59.77 2.23 70.55
N ARG A 349 60.21 1.00 70.28
CA ARG A 349 59.79 0.22 69.11
C ARG A 349 58.30 -0.12 69.14
N GLU A 350 57.77 -0.49 70.30
CA GLU A 350 56.35 -0.80 70.48
C GLU A 350 55.47 0.45 70.28
N ILE A 351 55.87 1.59 70.85
CA ILE A 351 55.21 2.89 70.62
C ILE A 351 55.23 3.25 69.14
N GLN A 352 56.33 2.98 68.43
CA GLN A 352 56.39 3.23 66.99
C GLN A 352 55.45 2.31 66.20
N SER A 353 55.43 1.00 66.50
CA SER A 353 54.51 0.05 65.87
C SER A 353 53.05 0.45 66.09
N LEU A 354 52.67 0.82 67.31
CA LEU A 354 51.31 1.25 67.64
C LEU A 354 50.92 2.55 66.94
N LYS A 355 51.87 3.48 66.74
CA LYS A 355 51.63 4.70 65.95
C LYS A 355 51.38 4.37 64.48
N ASP A 356 52.19 3.49 63.90
CA ASP A 356 52.07 3.07 62.50
C ASP A 356 50.74 2.31 62.27
N GLU A 357 50.33 1.45 63.21
CA GLU A 357 49.03 0.77 63.20
C GLU A 357 47.86 1.75 63.29
N LEU A 358 47.96 2.76 64.17
CA LEU A 358 46.92 3.79 64.32
C LEU A 358 46.80 4.68 63.08
N GLU A 359 47.92 4.99 62.42
CA GLU A 359 47.93 5.73 61.16
C GLU A 359 47.32 4.91 60.02
N SER A 360 47.67 3.61 59.94
CA SER A 360 47.06 2.66 59.00
C SER A 360 45.55 2.54 59.20
N PHE A 361 45.09 2.41 60.45
CA PHE A 361 43.65 2.34 60.77
C PHE A 361 42.91 3.63 60.39
N ARG A 362 43.52 4.80 60.63
CA ARG A 362 42.94 6.09 60.22
C ARG A 362 42.82 6.22 58.71
N LEU A 363 43.84 5.77 57.96
CA LEU A 363 43.82 5.80 56.51
C LEU A 363 42.70 4.89 55.97
N GLU A 364 42.58 3.68 56.50
CA GLU A 364 41.56 2.72 56.09
C GLU A 364 40.14 3.19 56.43
N SER A 365 39.94 3.76 57.63
CA SER A 365 38.68 4.39 58.01
C SER A 365 38.32 5.56 57.08
N GLY A 366 39.31 6.40 56.71
CA GLY A 366 39.12 7.49 55.76
C GLY A 366 38.70 7.00 54.37
N ARG A 367 39.34 5.95 53.86
CA ARG A 367 38.98 5.30 52.59
C ARG A 367 37.56 4.76 52.62
N LEU A 368 37.18 4.07 53.70
CA LEU A 368 35.82 3.53 53.87
C LEU A 368 34.78 4.65 53.90
N CYS A 369 35.02 5.74 54.64
CA CYS A 369 34.12 6.90 54.65
C CYS A 369 33.97 7.53 53.26
N GLN A 370 35.05 7.61 52.47
CA GLN A 370 34.99 8.12 51.11
C GLN A 370 34.18 7.21 50.19
N ALA A 371 34.38 5.88 50.28
CA ALA A 371 33.62 4.90 49.52
C ALA A 371 32.12 4.95 49.83
N LEU A 372 31.76 5.05 51.12
CA LEU A 372 30.36 5.18 51.55
C LEU A 372 29.72 6.48 51.05
N ARG A 373 30.44 7.60 51.09
CA ARG A 373 29.94 8.87 50.51
C ARG A 373 29.74 8.77 49.00
N GLY A 374 30.65 8.11 48.29
CA GLY A 374 30.48 7.81 46.87
C GLY A 374 29.20 7.02 46.60
N ARG A 375 28.96 5.96 47.38
CA ARG A 375 27.76 5.13 47.25
C ARG A 375 26.46 5.89 47.55
N VAL A 376 26.47 6.79 48.53
CA VAL A 376 25.30 7.65 48.81
C VAL A 376 25.00 8.56 47.62
N ASN A 377 26.01 9.22 47.06
CA ASN A 377 25.84 10.09 45.90
C ASN A 377 25.32 9.33 44.67
N GLU A 378 25.80 8.10 44.44
CA GLU A 378 25.29 7.22 43.37
C GLU A 378 23.81 6.89 43.58
N LEU A 379 23.42 6.49 44.79
CA LEU A 379 22.03 6.16 45.11
C LEU A 379 21.10 7.37 44.98
N GLU A 380 21.57 8.57 45.36
CA GLU A 380 20.81 9.81 45.18
C GLU A 380 20.62 10.15 43.70
N ALA A 381 21.64 9.93 42.86
CA ALA A 381 21.55 10.11 41.41
C ALA A 381 20.59 9.08 40.78
N GLU A 382 20.69 7.80 41.16
CA GLU A 382 19.78 6.73 40.71
C GLU A 382 18.32 7.07 41.08
N LEU A 383 18.07 7.57 42.30
CA LEU A 383 16.72 7.96 42.73
C LEU A 383 16.16 9.15 41.94
N ALA A 384 16.99 10.15 41.64
CA ALA A 384 16.60 11.30 40.83
C ALA A 384 16.26 10.87 39.39
N GLU A 385 17.06 9.99 38.80
CA GLU A 385 16.82 9.41 37.48
C GLU A 385 15.51 8.62 37.44
N GLN A 386 15.26 7.75 38.43
CA GLN A 386 14.00 7.00 38.53
C GLN A 386 12.78 7.92 38.67
N SER A 387 12.91 9.00 39.42
CA SER A 387 11.83 9.98 39.59
C SER A 387 11.52 10.71 38.28
N HIS A 388 12.55 11.08 37.51
CA HIS A 388 12.39 11.69 36.19
C HIS A 388 11.73 10.73 35.20
N LEU A 389 12.20 9.48 35.14
CA LEU A 389 11.62 8.44 34.27
C LEU A 389 10.14 8.18 34.59
N LYS A 390 9.78 8.16 35.87
CA LYS A 390 8.38 7.99 36.29
C LYS A 390 7.50 9.15 35.85
N LEU A 391 7.97 10.39 35.97
CA LEU A 391 7.23 11.58 35.53
C LEU A 391 7.04 11.57 34.01
N GLN A 392 8.10 11.23 33.28
CA GLN A 392 8.05 11.07 31.82
C GLN A 392 7.04 10.00 31.40
N ALA A 393 7.08 8.81 32.01
CA ALA A 393 6.14 7.73 31.71
C ALA A 393 4.67 8.12 32.02
N SER A 394 4.44 8.93 33.06
CA SER A 394 3.11 9.46 33.37
C SER A 394 2.61 10.41 32.29
N GLY A 395 3.46 11.33 31.81
CA GLY A 395 3.12 12.25 30.73
C GLY A 395 2.85 11.52 29.41
N GLU A 396 3.66 10.51 29.08
CA GLU A 396 3.44 9.64 27.92
C GLU A 396 2.11 8.88 28.02
N SER A 397 1.75 8.40 29.22
CA SER A 397 0.46 7.72 29.43
C SER A 397 -0.73 8.65 29.24
N GLU A 398 -0.65 9.90 29.69
CA GLU A 398 -1.70 10.90 29.49
C GLU A 398 -1.84 11.28 28.01
N PHE A 399 -0.71 11.46 27.33
CA PHE A 399 -0.69 11.72 25.89
C PHE A 399 -1.31 10.58 25.08
N LEU A 400 -0.91 9.33 25.35
CA LEU A 400 -1.47 8.15 24.68
C LEU A 400 -2.98 8.00 24.94
N LYS A 401 -3.46 8.36 26.13
CA LYS A 401 -4.91 8.38 26.41
C LYS A 401 -5.64 9.42 25.57
N ALA A 402 -5.10 10.63 25.45
CA ALA A 402 -5.68 11.68 24.62
C ALA A 402 -5.71 11.27 23.12
N GLU A 403 -4.61 10.73 22.61
CA GLU A 403 -4.54 10.24 21.22
C GLU A 403 -5.53 9.10 20.96
N LEU A 404 -5.72 8.20 21.91
CA LEU A 404 -6.68 7.10 21.81
C LEU A 404 -8.13 7.62 21.77
N ASP A 405 -8.46 8.65 22.55
CA ASP A 405 -9.78 9.27 22.53
C ASP A 405 -10.03 10.04 21.22
N ASP A 406 -9.02 10.70 20.66
CA ASP A 406 -9.13 11.34 19.35
C ASP A 406 -9.34 10.30 18.23
N LEU A 407 -8.60 9.18 18.26
CA LEU A 407 -8.80 8.08 17.32
C LEU A 407 -10.20 7.46 17.43
N ARG A 408 -10.75 7.36 18.64
CA ARG A 408 -12.13 6.90 18.84
C ARG A 408 -13.14 7.85 18.20
N ARG A 409 -12.97 9.17 18.35
CA ARG A 409 -13.83 10.17 17.71
C ARG A 409 -13.78 10.07 16.18
N VAL A 410 -12.58 9.99 15.60
CA VAL A 410 -12.41 9.84 14.15
C VAL A 410 -13.07 8.57 13.64
N ARG A 411 -12.94 7.45 14.39
CA ARG A 411 -13.60 6.19 14.04
C ARG A 411 -15.12 6.33 14.07
N GLU A 412 -15.69 6.96 15.09
CA GLU A 412 -17.14 7.18 15.18
C GLU A 412 -17.67 8.04 14.04
N ASP A 413 -16.94 9.10 13.66
CA ASP A 413 -17.33 9.97 12.56
C ASP A 413 -17.22 9.25 11.21
N THR A 414 -16.17 8.45 11.00
CA THR A 414 -16.03 7.59 9.83
C THR A 414 -17.19 6.58 9.72
N GLU A 415 -17.60 5.97 10.84
CA GLU A 415 -18.74 5.05 10.87
C GLU A 415 -20.06 5.77 10.55
N LYS A 416 -20.25 7.02 11.00
CA LYS A 416 -21.42 7.83 10.63
C LYS A 416 -21.43 8.16 9.14
N GLU A 417 -20.30 8.57 8.58
CA GLU A 417 -20.16 8.86 7.15
C GLU A 417 -20.43 7.62 6.30
N GLN A 418 -19.91 6.46 6.69
CA GLN A 418 -20.15 5.19 5.99
C GLN A 418 -21.64 4.83 5.98
N ARG A 419 -22.36 5.03 7.09
CA ARG A 419 -23.82 4.83 7.17
C ARG A 419 -24.58 5.78 6.24
N CYS A 420 -24.18 7.05 6.21
CA CYS A 420 -24.77 8.05 5.31
C CYS A 420 -24.58 7.66 3.84
N LEU A 421 -23.36 7.25 3.47
CA LEU A 421 -23.04 6.79 2.11
C LEU A 421 -23.88 5.57 1.71
N THR A 422 -24.00 4.58 2.61
CA THR A 422 -24.85 3.40 2.39
C THR A 422 -26.32 3.77 2.17
N GLU A 423 -26.84 4.77 2.89
CA GLU A 423 -28.21 5.25 2.71
C GLU A 423 -28.40 5.97 1.36
N ILE A 424 -27.42 6.78 0.95
CA ILE A 424 -27.41 7.46 -0.35
C ILE A 424 -27.38 6.44 -1.49
N GLU A 425 -26.53 5.41 -1.40
CA GLU A 425 -26.47 4.33 -2.39
C GLU A 425 -27.82 3.59 -2.51
N ARG A 426 -28.47 3.28 -1.37
CA ARG A 426 -29.79 2.65 -1.36
C ARG A 426 -30.84 3.52 -2.05
N LYS A 427 -30.82 4.84 -1.80
CA LYS A 427 -31.72 5.80 -2.45
C LYS A 427 -31.43 5.90 -3.95
N ALA A 428 -30.16 5.89 -4.36
CA ALA A 428 -29.77 5.91 -5.76
C ALA A 428 -30.26 4.66 -6.51
N GLN A 429 -30.04 3.46 -5.95
CA GLN A 429 -30.54 2.21 -6.51
C GLN A 429 -32.07 2.19 -6.64
N ALA A 430 -32.79 2.68 -5.62
CA ALA A 430 -34.25 2.77 -5.69
C ALA A 430 -34.72 3.75 -6.79
N ASN A 431 -33.99 4.84 -6.99
CA ASN A 431 -34.29 5.81 -8.05
C ASN A 431 -33.99 5.24 -9.45
N GLU A 432 -32.88 4.52 -9.59
CA GLU A 432 -32.51 3.83 -10.83
C GLU A 432 -33.57 2.80 -11.22
N GLN A 433 -34.05 1.99 -10.26
CA GLN A 433 -35.16 1.05 -10.51
C GLN A 433 -36.45 1.75 -10.95
N ARG A 434 -36.78 2.91 -10.38
CA ARG A 434 -37.95 3.71 -10.80
C ARG A 434 -37.78 4.22 -12.21
N TYR A 435 -36.58 4.71 -12.56
CA TYR A 435 -36.28 5.19 -13.90
C TYR A 435 -36.36 4.07 -14.94
N THR A 436 -35.84 2.87 -14.63
CA THR A 436 -35.95 1.70 -15.49
C THR A 436 -37.40 1.31 -15.74
N LYS A 437 -38.23 1.22 -14.69
CA LYS A 437 -39.68 0.95 -14.84
C LYS A 437 -40.40 2.00 -15.67
N LEU A 438 -40.04 3.28 -15.49
CA LEU A 438 -40.63 4.37 -16.28
C LEU A 438 -40.24 4.26 -17.75
N LYS A 439 -38.97 3.93 -18.03
CA LYS A 439 -38.46 3.70 -19.39
C LYS A 439 -39.17 2.53 -20.05
N GLU A 440 -39.40 1.42 -19.34
CA GLU A 440 -40.16 0.27 -19.83
C GLU A 440 -41.60 0.69 -20.19
N LYS A 441 -42.30 1.39 -19.29
CA LYS A 441 -43.66 1.89 -19.54
C LYS A 441 -43.74 2.86 -20.70
N TYR A 442 -42.77 3.77 -20.83
CA TYR A 442 -42.68 4.67 -21.98
C TYR A 442 -42.50 3.90 -23.28
N THR A 443 -41.63 2.89 -23.29
CA THR A 443 -41.38 2.04 -24.47
C THR A 443 -42.63 1.24 -24.84
N GLU A 444 -43.33 0.66 -23.87
CA GLU A 444 -44.63 -0.01 -24.07
C GLU A 444 -45.68 0.94 -24.67
N LEU A 445 -45.76 2.17 -24.17
CA LEU A 445 -46.71 3.17 -24.65
C LEU A 445 -46.42 3.57 -26.09
N VAL A 446 -45.16 3.81 -26.43
CA VAL A 446 -44.73 4.13 -27.81
C VAL A 446 -45.08 2.97 -28.75
N GLN A 447 -44.82 1.73 -28.34
CA GLN A 447 -45.15 0.54 -29.13
C GLN A 447 -46.66 0.40 -29.32
N SER A 448 -47.44 0.57 -28.25
CA SER A 448 -48.91 0.52 -28.30
C SER A 448 -49.49 1.59 -29.22
N HIS A 449 -48.96 2.81 -29.17
CA HIS A 449 -49.35 3.90 -30.06
C HIS A 449 -49.05 3.55 -31.52
N ALA A 450 -47.87 2.99 -31.82
CA ALA A 450 -47.52 2.55 -33.17
C ALA A 450 -48.45 1.43 -33.67
N ASP A 451 -48.82 0.48 -32.81
CA ASP A 451 -49.74 -0.61 -33.18
C ASP A 451 -51.18 -0.12 -33.39
N LEU A 452 -51.63 0.85 -32.59
CA LEU A 452 -52.93 1.50 -32.78
C LEU A 452 -52.99 2.26 -34.10
N LEU A 453 -51.92 2.96 -34.49
CA LEU A 453 -51.85 3.63 -35.80
C LEU A 453 -51.97 2.63 -36.95
N ARG A 454 -51.30 1.48 -36.88
CA ARG A 454 -51.44 0.41 -37.89
C ARG A 454 -52.87 -0.12 -37.95
N LYS A 455 -53.47 -0.46 -36.80
CA LYS A 455 -54.86 -0.93 -36.72
C LYS A 455 -55.84 0.10 -37.26
N SER A 456 -55.65 1.38 -36.94
CA SER A 456 -56.48 2.46 -37.48
C SER A 456 -56.39 2.50 -39.00
N ALA A 457 -55.19 2.40 -39.57
CA ALA A 457 -55.00 2.37 -41.02
C ALA A 457 -55.68 1.15 -41.66
N ASP A 458 -55.57 -0.03 -41.05
CA ASP A 458 -56.24 -1.25 -41.52
C ASP A 458 -57.76 -1.15 -41.47
N VAL A 459 -58.32 -0.62 -40.37
CA VAL A 459 -59.77 -0.38 -40.24
C VAL A 459 -60.26 0.64 -41.28
N THR A 460 -59.52 1.72 -41.51
CA THR A 460 -59.86 2.70 -42.57
C THR A 460 -59.85 2.05 -43.96
N ARG A 461 -58.89 1.15 -44.23
CA ARG A 461 -58.84 0.37 -45.47
C ARG A 461 -60.04 -0.56 -45.60
N GLN A 462 -60.36 -1.33 -44.56
CA GLN A 462 -61.51 -2.23 -44.54
C GLN A 462 -62.83 -1.46 -44.71
N MET A 463 -62.98 -0.31 -44.06
CA MET A 463 -64.15 0.55 -44.20
C MET A 463 -64.34 1.03 -45.64
N THR A 464 -63.26 1.41 -46.31
CA THR A 464 -63.30 1.81 -47.73
C THR A 464 -63.75 0.65 -48.62
N VAL A 465 -63.22 -0.55 -48.40
CA VAL A 465 -63.63 -1.76 -49.14
C VAL A 465 -65.09 -2.11 -48.87
N ALA A 466 -65.53 -2.06 -47.61
CA ALA A 466 -66.92 -2.35 -47.24
C ALA A 466 -67.90 -1.34 -47.87
N ARG A 467 -67.53 -0.05 -47.93
CA ARG A 467 -68.34 0.98 -48.63
C ARG A 467 -68.44 0.69 -50.12
N ALA A 468 -67.33 0.38 -50.79
CA ALA A 468 -67.34 0.02 -52.21
C ALA A 468 -68.25 -1.20 -52.48
N ALA A 469 -68.15 -2.23 -51.65
CA ALA A 469 -69.02 -3.40 -51.75
C ALA A 469 -70.50 -3.06 -51.49
N GLN A 470 -70.80 -2.17 -50.53
CA GLN A 470 -72.16 -1.70 -50.27
C GLN A 470 -72.72 -0.93 -51.46
N ASP A 471 -71.94 -0.05 -52.07
CA ASP A 471 -72.33 0.72 -53.26
C ASP A 471 -72.64 -0.23 -54.44
N GLU A 472 -71.81 -1.26 -54.67
CA GLU A 472 -72.07 -2.30 -55.68
C GLU A 472 -73.36 -3.06 -55.40
N VAL A 473 -73.60 -3.47 -54.15
CA VAL A 473 -74.84 -4.14 -53.74
C VAL A 473 -76.05 -3.23 -53.97
N GLU A 474 -75.96 -1.94 -53.69
CA GLU A 474 -77.04 -0.98 -53.96
C GLU A 474 -77.33 -0.83 -55.46
N VAL A 475 -76.29 -0.82 -56.31
CA VAL A 475 -76.44 -0.82 -57.78
C VAL A 475 -77.15 -2.09 -58.24
N VAL A 476 -76.66 -3.27 -57.84
CA VAL A 476 -77.27 -4.56 -58.19
C VAL A 476 -78.71 -4.64 -57.69
N ARG A 477 -79.00 -4.12 -56.48
CA ARG A 477 -80.36 -4.06 -55.94
C ARG A 477 -81.27 -3.17 -56.79
N LYS A 478 -80.80 -2.01 -57.25
CA LYS A 478 -81.56 -1.12 -58.16
C LYS A 478 -81.83 -1.81 -59.50
N GLU A 479 -80.81 -2.40 -60.12
CA GLU A 479 -80.97 -3.15 -61.38
C GLU A 479 -81.95 -4.32 -61.23
N MET A 480 -81.88 -5.06 -60.13
CA MET A 480 -82.81 -6.15 -59.84
C MET A 480 -84.23 -5.62 -59.63
N GLN A 481 -84.40 -4.51 -58.92
CA GLN A 481 -85.70 -3.88 -58.71
C GLN A 481 -86.32 -3.39 -60.03
N GLU A 482 -85.51 -2.85 -60.96
CA GLU A 482 -85.94 -2.50 -62.31
C GLU A 482 -86.35 -3.73 -63.13
N LYS A 483 -85.56 -4.82 -63.09
CA LYS A 483 -85.91 -6.09 -63.76
C LYS A 483 -87.21 -6.69 -63.23
N VAL A 484 -87.40 -6.70 -61.92
CA VAL A 484 -88.65 -7.17 -61.29
C VAL A 484 -89.83 -6.31 -61.73
N LYS A 485 -89.68 -4.97 -61.76
CA LYS A 485 -90.72 -4.07 -62.24
C LYS A 485 -91.07 -4.33 -63.71
N SER A 486 -90.07 -4.48 -64.57
CA SER A 486 -90.25 -4.81 -66.00
C SER A 486 -90.93 -6.16 -66.20
N ALA A 487 -90.55 -7.18 -65.42
CA ALA A 487 -91.17 -8.49 -65.44
C ALA A 487 -92.63 -8.44 -64.97
N GLN A 488 -92.94 -7.67 -63.93
CA GLN A 488 -94.31 -7.45 -63.46
C GLN A 488 -95.15 -6.74 -64.54
N GLU A 489 -94.63 -5.67 -65.14
CA GLU A 489 -95.32 -4.95 -66.24
C GLU A 489 -95.51 -5.84 -67.48
N ALA A 490 -94.62 -6.79 -67.75
CA ALA A 490 -94.79 -7.78 -68.81
C ALA A 490 -95.87 -8.82 -68.45
N ALA A 491 -95.88 -9.32 -67.22
CA ALA A 491 -96.89 -10.25 -66.71
C ALA A 491 -98.30 -9.61 -66.74
N ASP A 492 -98.44 -8.39 -66.23
CA ASP A 492 -99.70 -7.64 -66.24
C ASP A 492 -100.21 -7.40 -67.69
N ARG A 493 -99.30 -7.14 -68.64
CA ARG A 493 -99.66 -7.02 -70.06
C ARG A 493 -100.17 -8.35 -70.63
N GLN A 494 -99.48 -9.44 -70.34
CA GLN A 494 -99.89 -10.77 -70.77
C GLN A 494 -101.23 -11.17 -70.16
N GLU A 495 -101.47 -10.87 -68.88
CA GLU A 495 -102.77 -11.10 -68.23
C GLU A 495 -103.89 -10.30 -68.90
N ARG A 496 -103.66 -9.02 -69.23
CA ARG A 496 -104.63 -8.20 -69.98
C ARG A 496 -104.91 -8.76 -71.38
N GLU A 497 -103.89 -9.27 -72.07
CA GLU A 497 -104.06 -9.92 -73.37
C GLU A 497 -104.87 -11.22 -73.25
N GLN A 498 -104.58 -12.05 -72.24
CA GLN A 498 -105.37 -13.25 -71.95
C GLN A 498 -106.82 -12.93 -71.60
N LEU A 499 -107.06 -11.87 -70.81
CA LEU A 499 -108.40 -11.36 -70.51
C LEU A 499 -109.15 -10.92 -71.78
N LYS A 500 -108.49 -10.21 -72.70
CA LYS A 500 -109.08 -9.83 -73.99
C LYS A 500 -109.44 -11.06 -74.83
N GLN A 501 -108.53 -12.02 -74.93
CA GLN A 501 -108.80 -13.28 -75.64
C GLN A 501 -109.96 -14.06 -75.01
N LEU A 502 -110.04 -14.10 -73.67
CA LEU A 502 -111.17 -14.70 -72.95
C LEU A 502 -112.49 -14.00 -73.25
N GLN A 503 -112.50 -12.65 -73.28
CA GLN A 503 -113.69 -11.87 -73.64
C GLN A 503 -114.12 -12.12 -75.08
N GLU A 504 -113.17 -12.24 -76.00
CA GLU A 504 -113.42 -12.53 -77.41
C GLU A 504 -114.00 -13.95 -77.59
N LEU A 505 -113.41 -14.95 -76.94
CA LEU A 505 -113.96 -16.31 -76.87
C LEU A 505 -115.35 -16.37 -76.22
N GLN A 506 -115.60 -15.59 -75.17
CA GLN A 506 -116.94 -15.46 -74.58
C GLN A 506 -117.94 -14.87 -75.59
N ARG A 507 -117.52 -13.88 -76.37
CA ARG A 507 -118.37 -13.27 -77.40
C ARG A 507 -118.69 -14.26 -78.52
N GLU A 508 -117.70 -15.02 -78.96
CA GLU A 508 -117.89 -16.11 -79.94
C GLU A 508 -118.81 -17.21 -79.39
N LEU A 509 -118.66 -17.59 -78.12
CA LEU A 509 -119.53 -18.56 -77.46
C LEU A 509 -120.99 -18.08 -77.42
N VAL A 510 -121.23 -16.82 -77.06
CA VAL A 510 -122.58 -16.22 -77.06
C VAL A 510 -123.16 -16.15 -78.47
N SER A 511 -122.34 -15.79 -79.47
CA SER A 511 -122.76 -15.80 -80.88
C SER A 511 -123.15 -17.20 -81.34
N SER A 512 -122.32 -18.20 -81.02
CA SER A 512 -122.58 -19.60 -81.35
C SER A 512 -123.84 -20.12 -80.64
N GLN A 513 -124.07 -19.74 -79.38
CA GLN A 513 -125.31 -20.06 -78.65
C GLN A 513 -126.54 -19.42 -79.31
N ALA A 514 -126.45 -18.15 -79.72
CA ALA A 514 -127.53 -17.46 -80.44
C ALA A 514 -127.84 -18.12 -81.81
N GLU A 515 -126.80 -18.55 -82.53
CA GLU A 515 -126.96 -19.33 -83.76
C GLU A 515 -127.63 -20.70 -83.50
N LEU A 516 -127.26 -21.36 -82.40
CA LEU A 516 -127.83 -22.64 -81.98
C LEU A 516 -129.32 -22.50 -81.61
N ASP A 517 -129.69 -21.43 -80.91
CA ASP A 517 -131.08 -21.14 -80.57
C ASP A 517 -131.90 -20.71 -81.79
N SER A 518 -131.31 -19.97 -82.74
CA SER A 518 -131.92 -19.71 -84.06
C SER A 518 -132.20 -21.01 -84.83
N LEU A 519 -131.24 -21.94 -84.86
CA LEU A 519 -131.39 -23.27 -85.46
C LEU A 519 -132.50 -24.08 -84.78
N LYS A 520 -132.57 -24.08 -83.44
CA LYS A 520 -133.68 -24.72 -82.70
C LYS A 520 -135.03 -24.10 -83.06
N THR A 521 -135.11 -22.78 -83.15
CA THR A 521 -136.34 -22.06 -83.50
C THR A 521 -136.79 -22.40 -84.93
N THR A 522 -135.83 -22.51 -85.86
CA THR A 522 -136.09 -22.93 -87.25
C THR A 522 -136.52 -24.40 -87.32
N MET A 523 -135.97 -25.26 -86.46
CA MET A 523 -136.37 -26.67 -86.37
C MET A 523 -137.80 -26.84 -85.82
N VAL A 524 -138.19 -26.05 -84.82
CA VAL A 524 -139.56 -26.03 -84.28
C VAL A 524 -140.56 -25.49 -85.33
N SER A 525 -140.17 -24.44 -86.07
CA SER A 525 -140.96 -23.91 -87.19
C SER A 525 -141.18 -24.94 -88.31
N SER A 526 -140.19 -25.79 -88.59
CA SER A 526 -140.30 -26.80 -89.65
C SER A 526 -141.13 -28.01 -89.22
N GLN A 527 -141.21 -28.32 -87.92
CA GLN A 527 -142.07 -29.39 -87.40
C GLN A 527 -143.56 -29.00 -87.31
N GLN A 528 -143.91 -27.72 -87.18
CA GLN A 528 -145.32 -27.29 -87.12
C GLN A 528 -146.00 -27.19 -88.50
N THR A 529 -145.24 -27.02 -89.60
CA THR A 529 -145.81 -26.95 -90.96
C THR A 529 -146.22 -28.30 -91.57
N SER A 530 -145.88 -29.44 -90.96
CA SER A 530 -146.27 -30.77 -91.47
C SER A 530 -147.66 -31.26 -91.03
N SER A 531 -148.41 -30.49 -90.25
CA SER A 531 -149.62 -31.00 -89.57
C SER A 531 -150.98 -30.42 -90.00
N GLU A 532 -151.06 -29.45 -90.93
CA GLU A 532 -152.37 -28.85 -91.30
C GLU A 532 -152.53 -28.55 -92.80
N VAL A 533 -152.57 -29.56 -93.69
CA VAL A 533 -153.36 -29.50 -94.94
C VAL A 533 -153.82 -30.93 -95.32
N LEU A 534 -154.73 -31.49 -94.52
CA LEU A 534 -155.56 -32.67 -94.83
C LEU A 534 -156.97 -32.37 -94.32
N SER A 535 -157.70 -31.47 -94.99
CA SER A 535 -159.17 -31.32 -94.89
C SER A 535 -159.66 -30.13 -95.73
N SER A 536 -159.96 -30.35 -97.02
CA SER A 536 -161.19 -29.89 -97.72
C SER A 536 -161.02 -29.92 -99.25
N GLN A 537 -161.84 -30.78 -99.87
CA GLN A 537 -162.34 -30.85 -101.26
C GLN A 537 -161.39 -30.63 -102.45
#